data_AF-A0ABD1E008-F1
#
_entry.id   AF-A0ABD1E008-F1
#
_cell.length_a   1.000
_cell.length_b   1.000
_cell.length_c   1.000
_cell.angle_alpha   90.00
_cell.angle_beta   90.00
_cell.angle_gamma   90.00
#
_symmetry.space_group_name_H-M   'P 1'
#
loop_
_entity.id
_entity.type
_entity.pdbx_description
1 polymer ?
#
loop_
_entity_poly.entity_id
_entity_poly.type
_entity_poly.pdbx_seq_one_letter_code
_entity_poly.pdbx_strand_id
1 'polypeptide(L)'
;MVQNESIFLDIQGYTCSFGYVVKEIAIFDGLRSAVFLFQPPFSRALLSDSDKKIVQWAEDHYHGLEWESGYISLNELEPILMHVLKFYNNPKIFLKGTKKFEVLKEFLSETRIHLIPNESEPMLSI
;
A
#
# COMPACT_ATOMS: atom_id res chain seq x y z
N MET A 1 -6.93 -22.43 -19.69
CA MET A 1 -6.14 -22.35 -18.45
C MET A 1 -6.84 -21.32 -17.57
N VAL A 2 -7.40 -21.73 -16.44
CA VAL A 2 -8.01 -20.80 -15.49
C VAL A 2 -6.83 -20.07 -14.84
N GLN A 3 -6.64 -18.79 -15.19
CA GLN A 3 -5.71 -17.96 -14.43
C GLN A 3 -6.19 -17.94 -12.99
N ASN A 4 -5.26 -18.09 -12.05
CA ASN A 4 -5.58 -17.93 -10.65
C ASN A 4 -6.17 -16.53 -10.47
N GLU A 5 -7.44 -16.43 -10.07
CA GLU A 5 -8.14 -15.14 -9.91
C GLU A 5 -7.74 -14.45 -8.59
N SER A 6 -6.77 -15.01 -7.86
CA SER A 6 -6.26 -14.45 -6.61
C SER A 6 -5.12 -13.47 -6.88
N ILE A 7 -5.30 -12.23 -6.45
CA ILE A 7 -4.29 -11.19 -6.48
C ILE A 7 -3.91 -10.86 -5.04
N PHE A 8 -2.62 -10.90 -4.72
CA PHE A 8 -2.11 -10.46 -3.43
C PHE A 8 -1.55 -9.05 -3.56
N LEU A 9 -1.94 -8.18 -2.64
CA LEU A 9 -1.53 -6.78 -2.62
C LEU A 9 -0.92 -6.44 -1.26
N ASP A 10 0.20 -5.73 -1.27
CA ASP A 10 0.74 -5.07 -0.09
C ASP A 10 0.93 -3.57 -0.35
N ILE A 11 0.70 -2.77 0.69
CA ILE A 11 0.87 -1.32 0.67
C ILE A 11 1.88 -0.94 1.74
N GLN A 12 2.87 -0.13 1.40
CA GLN A 12 3.78 0.48 2.38
C GLN A 12 3.68 1.99 2.28
N GLY A 13 3.95 2.66 3.40
CA GLY A 13 3.69 4.07 3.55
C GLY A 13 3.74 4.53 5.00
N TYR A 14 3.44 5.81 5.20
CA TYR A 14 3.53 6.45 6.50
C TYR A 14 2.14 6.82 7.03
N THR A 15 1.94 6.68 8.33
CA THR A 15 0.84 7.36 9.01
C THR A 15 1.36 8.68 9.55
N CYS A 16 0.75 9.79 9.15
CA CYS A 16 1.07 11.13 9.64
C CYS A 16 -0.21 11.88 9.99
N SER A 17 -0.07 13.11 10.48
CA SER A 17 -1.19 14.00 10.80
C SER A 17 -2.17 14.24 9.65
N PHE A 18 -1.73 14.09 8.39
CA PHE A 18 -2.57 14.24 7.19
C PHE A 18 -3.27 12.95 6.74
N GLY A 19 -3.06 11.84 7.45
CA GLY A 19 -3.60 10.52 7.10
C GLY A 19 -2.51 9.54 6.70
N TYR A 20 -2.92 8.49 5.97
CA TYR A 20 -2.00 7.46 5.47
C TYR A 20 -1.47 7.86 4.10
N VAL A 21 -0.16 8.01 3.99
CA VAL A 21 0.53 8.33 2.74
C VAL A 21 1.07 7.05 2.14
N VAL A 22 0.47 6.60 1.04
CA VAL A 22 0.95 5.46 0.26
C VAL A 22 2.28 5.82 -0.41
N LYS A 23 3.29 4.96 -0.24
CA LYS A 23 4.63 5.11 -0.82
C LYS A 23 5.00 3.98 -1.76
N GLU A 24 4.50 2.79 -1.48
CA GLU A 24 4.71 1.63 -2.33
C GLU A 24 3.44 0.80 -2.40
N ILE A 25 3.17 0.24 -3.58
CA ILE A 25 2.27 -0.89 -3.74
C ILE A 25 2.97 -2.02 -4.45
N ALA A 26 2.93 -3.20 -3.83
CA ALA A 26 3.36 -4.45 -4.42
C ALA A 26 2.14 -5.30 -4.76
N ILE A 27 2.10 -5.84 -5.98
CA ILE A 27 1.03 -6.70 -6.48
C ILE A 27 1.64 -8.02 -6.95
N PHE A 28 1.03 -9.14 -6.59
CA PHE A 28 1.45 -10.48 -6.97
C PHE A 28 0.26 -11.34 -7.41
N ASP A 29 0.34 -11.97 -8.58
CA ASP A 29 -0.74 -12.81 -9.14
C ASP A 29 -0.53 -14.33 -8.97
N GLY A 30 0.47 -14.72 -8.16
CA GLY A 30 0.91 -16.12 -8.03
C GLY A 30 2.06 -16.49 -8.96
N LEU A 31 2.36 -15.68 -9.98
CA LEU A 31 3.44 -15.93 -10.94
C LEU A 31 4.36 -14.72 -11.12
N ARG A 32 3.78 -13.53 -11.21
CA ARG A 32 4.44 -12.26 -11.52
C ARG A 32 4.21 -11.27 -10.39
N SER A 33 5.22 -10.45 -10.13
CA SER A 33 5.11 -9.30 -9.24
C SER A 33 5.29 -7.99 -9.98
N ALA A 34 4.62 -6.95 -9.49
CA ALA A 34 4.84 -5.57 -9.91
C ALA A 34 4.91 -4.70 -8.65
N VAL A 35 5.83 -3.73 -8.65
CA VAL A 35 6.04 -2.79 -7.55
C VAL A 35 5.97 -1.37 -8.11
N PHE A 36 5.21 -0.51 -7.45
CA PHE A 36 4.97 0.88 -7.84
C PHE A 36 5.35 1.81 -6.70
N LEU A 37 6.25 2.77 -6.96
CA LEU A 37 6.72 3.75 -5.97
C LEU A 37 6.10 5.12 -6.19
N PHE A 38 5.41 5.61 -5.17
CA PHE A 38 4.62 6.84 -5.21
C PHE A 38 5.38 8.01 -4.58
N GLN A 39 5.31 9.17 -5.23
CA GLN A 39 5.77 10.44 -4.70
C GLN A 39 4.92 10.85 -3.49
N PRO A 40 5.51 11.57 -2.51
CA PRO A 40 4.71 12.11 -1.43
C PRO A 40 3.76 13.18 -1.97
N PRO A 41 2.58 13.39 -1.37
CA PRO A 41 1.65 14.44 -1.77
C PRO A 41 2.19 15.85 -1.51
N PHE A 42 3.23 15.98 -0.70
CA PHE A 42 3.89 17.24 -0.36
C PHE A 42 5.30 17.02 0.21
N SER A 43 6.10 18.09 0.27
CA SER A 43 7.47 18.02 0.78
C SER A 43 7.54 17.72 2.28
N ARG A 44 8.56 16.96 2.70
CA ARG A 44 8.92 16.65 4.09
C ARG A 44 9.00 17.89 4.99
N ALA A 45 9.31 19.05 4.42
CA ALA A 45 9.36 20.31 5.16
C ALA A 45 8.01 20.67 5.83
N LEU A 46 6.88 20.25 5.24
CA LEU A 46 5.54 20.52 5.75
C LEU A 46 5.09 19.55 6.86
N LEU A 47 5.85 18.49 7.14
CA LEU A 47 5.57 17.59 8.24
C LEU A 47 5.81 18.27 9.59
N SER A 48 4.99 17.89 10.58
CA SER A 48 5.25 18.24 11.99
C SER A 48 6.55 17.60 12.47
N ASP A 49 7.16 18.15 13.53
CA ASP A 49 8.40 17.59 14.08
C ASP A 49 8.22 16.16 14.65
N SER A 50 7.01 15.83 15.13
CA SER A 50 6.67 14.46 15.52
C SER A 50 6.59 13.54 14.30
N ASP A 51 5.92 13.96 13.23
CA ASP A 51 5.80 13.16 12.00
C ASP A 51 7.18 12.95 11.34
N LYS A 52 8.05 13.97 11.35
CA LYS A 52 9.43 13.85 10.83
C LYS A 52 10.23 12.77 11.54
N LYS A 53 10.05 12.61 12.86
CA LYS A 53 10.72 11.55 13.63
C LYS A 53 10.17 10.17 13.29
N ILE A 54 8.85 10.04 13.13
CA ILE A 54 8.21 8.78 12.72
C ILE A 54 8.68 8.38 11.32
N VAL A 55 8.67 9.33 10.38
CA VAL A 55 9.17 9.13 9.01
C VAL A 55 10.63 8.72 9.02
N GLN A 56 11.49 9.43 9.78
CA GLN A 56 12.91 9.08 9.88
C GLN A 56 13.12 7.67 10.44
N TRP A 57 12.39 7.30 11.50
CA TRP A 57 12.49 5.95 12.07
C TRP A 57 12.05 4.89 11.06
N ALA A 58 10.98 5.14 10.30
CA ALA A 58 10.48 4.20 9.31
C ALA A 58 11.43 4.05 8.09
N GLU A 59 12.07 5.15 7.69
CA GLU A 59 13.17 5.19 6.71
C GLU A 59 14.36 4.32 7.20
N ASP A 60 14.83 4.54 8.41
CA ASP A 60 16.07 3.91 8.89
C ASP A 60 15.88 2.46 9.35
N HIS A 61 14.68 2.08 9.80
CA HIS A 61 14.48 0.85 10.58
C HIS A 61 13.29 -0.02 10.18
N TYR A 62 12.35 0.46 9.36
CA TYR A 62 11.15 -0.33 9.01
C TYR A 62 11.12 -0.79 7.56
N HIS A 63 10.95 0.14 6.62
CA HIS A 63 10.74 -0.22 5.20
C HIS A 63 11.76 0.41 4.25
N GLY A 64 12.64 1.33 4.69
CA GLY A 64 13.69 1.88 3.84
C GLY A 64 13.23 2.91 2.79
N LEU A 65 11.94 2.98 2.49
CA LEU A 65 11.38 4.01 1.62
C LEU A 65 11.68 5.40 2.19
N GLU A 66 12.26 6.28 1.37
CA GLU A 66 12.47 7.70 1.69
C GLU A 66 11.22 8.52 1.38
N TRP A 67 10.92 9.55 2.18
CA TRP A 67 9.75 10.41 2.02
C TRP A 67 9.68 11.02 0.62
N GLU A 68 10.79 11.59 0.16
CA GLU A 68 10.89 12.30 -1.12
C GLU A 68 11.13 11.35 -2.32
N SER A 69 11.22 10.04 -2.09
CA SER A 69 11.38 9.06 -3.17
C SER A 69 10.09 8.81 -3.96
N GLY A 70 10.20 8.07 -5.07
CA GLY A 70 9.08 7.69 -5.93
C GLY A 70 8.96 8.55 -7.18
N TYR A 71 8.22 8.02 -8.15
CA TYR A 71 8.09 8.63 -9.48
C TYR A 71 6.65 8.65 -10.00
N ILE A 72 5.71 8.10 -9.23
CA ILE A 72 4.29 7.99 -9.58
C ILE A 72 3.49 8.94 -8.70
N SER A 73 2.60 9.75 -9.28
CA SER A 73 1.65 10.53 -8.51
C SER A 73 0.60 9.63 -7.86
N LEU A 74 0.15 9.92 -6.64
CA LEU A 74 -0.91 9.14 -5.99
C LEU A 74 -2.21 9.09 -6.81
N ASN A 75 -2.46 10.10 -7.65
CA ASN A 75 -3.62 10.11 -8.56
C ASN A 75 -3.58 8.99 -9.62
N GLU A 76 -2.40 8.40 -9.88
CA GLU A 76 -2.24 7.26 -10.79
C GLU A 76 -2.55 5.92 -10.11
N LEU A 77 -2.80 5.90 -8.80
CA LEU A 77 -3.06 4.67 -8.06
C LEU A 77 -4.26 3.89 -8.61
N GLU A 78 -5.43 4.52 -8.69
CA GLU A 78 -6.63 3.88 -9.24
C GLU A 78 -6.43 3.44 -10.71
N PRO A 79 -5.91 4.30 -11.62
CA PRO A 79 -5.55 3.88 -12.99
C PRO A 79 -4.63 2.65 -13.05
N ILE A 80 -3.60 2.60 -12.20
CA ILE A 80 -2.67 1.45 -12.12
C ILE A 80 -3.42 0.20 -11.68
N LEU A 81 -4.20 0.27 -10.60
CA LEU A 81 -4.98 -0.87 -10.10
C LEU A 81 -5.95 -1.37 -11.17
N MET A 82 -6.69 -0.47 -11.83
CA MET A 82 -7.59 -0.84 -12.91
C MET A 82 -6.86 -1.46 -14.11
N HIS A 83 -5.69 -0.92 -14.47
CA HIS A 83 -4.88 -1.48 -15.55
C HIS A 83 -4.36 -2.89 -15.23
N VAL A 84 -3.92 -3.14 -14.00
CA VAL A 84 -3.43 -4.47 -13.59
C VAL A 84 -4.60 -5.45 -13.51
N LEU A 85 -5.71 -5.05 -12.90
CA LEU A 85 -6.83 -5.93 -12.60
C LEU A 85 -7.70 -6.27 -13.83
N LYS A 86 -7.74 -5.43 -14.87
CA LYS A 86 -8.57 -5.67 -16.07
C LYS A 86 -8.25 -6.96 -16.83
N PHE A 87 -7.08 -7.54 -16.62
CA PHE A 87 -6.66 -8.77 -17.28
C PHE A 87 -7.19 -10.03 -16.60
N TYR A 88 -7.79 -9.90 -15.41
CA TYR A 88 -8.34 -10.99 -14.63
C TYR A 88 -9.87 -10.96 -14.68
N ASN A 89 -10.49 -12.12 -14.82
CA ASN A 89 -11.93 -12.26 -14.73
C ASN A 89 -12.36 -12.22 -13.26
N ASN A 90 -12.94 -11.11 -12.81
CA ASN A 90 -13.43 -10.92 -11.43
C ASN A 90 -12.41 -11.32 -10.33
N PRO A 91 -11.23 -10.69 -10.28
CA PRO A 91 -10.18 -11.07 -9.34
C PRO A 91 -10.59 -10.86 -7.88
N LYS A 92 -10.19 -11.80 -7.03
CA LYS A 92 -10.22 -11.68 -5.56
C LYS A 92 -8.91 -11.07 -5.11
N ILE A 93 -8.97 -9.89 -4.50
CA ILE A 93 -7.81 -9.16 -4.01
C ILE A 93 -7.63 -9.49 -2.54
N PHE A 94 -6.46 -9.96 -2.17
CA PHE A 94 -6.10 -10.32 -0.82
C PHE A 94 -5.05 -9.34 -0.30
N LEU A 95 -5.27 -8.78 0.89
CA LEU A 95 -4.23 -8.00 1.58
C LEU A 95 -4.19 -8.29 3.07
N LYS A 96 -3.04 -8.01 3.69
CA LYS A 96 -2.86 -8.10 5.13
C LYS A 96 -3.00 -6.71 5.79
N GLY A 97 -3.67 -6.66 6.94
CA GLY A 97 -3.75 -5.46 7.78
C GLY A 97 -4.97 -4.57 7.51
N THR A 98 -5.71 -4.26 8.57
CA THR A 98 -6.95 -3.46 8.51
C THR A 98 -6.72 -2.04 8.04
N LYS A 99 -5.63 -1.38 8.46
CA LYS A 99 -5.34 0.00 8.04
C LYS A 99 -5.12 0.10 6.52
N LYS A 100 -4.39 -0.86 5.94
CA LYS A 100 -4.13 -0.92 4.50
C LYS A 100 -5.43 -1.21 3.72
N PHE A 101 -6.34 -1.96 4.32
CA PHE A 101 -7.64 -2.28 3.73
C PHE A 101 -8.53 -1.04 3.65
N GLU A 102 -8.59 -0.25 4.71
CA GLU A 102 -9.32 1.03 4.69
C GLU A 102 -8.78 1.97 3.61
N VAL A 103 -7.46 2.05 3.43
CA VAL A 103 -6.85 2.84 2.35
C VAL A 103 -7.28 2.32 0.97
N LEU A 104 -7.22 1.01 0.74
CA LEU A 104 -7.51 0.43 -0.57
C LEU A 104 -8.99 0.56 -0.97
N LYS A 105 -9.89 0.60 0.01
CA LYS A 105 -11.34 0.82 -0.21
C LYS A 105 -11.67 2.19 -0.80
N GLU A 106 -10.81 3.18 -0.62
CA GLU A 106 -10.99 4.49 -1.24
C GLU A 106 -10.84 4.42 -2.78
N PHE A 107 -10.16 3.39 -3.29
CA PHE A 107 -9.84 3.24 -4.73
C PHE A 107 -10.55 2.05 -5.40
N LEU A 108 -11.05 1.07 -4.63
CA LEU A 108 -11.66 -0.16 -5.14
C LEU A 108 -12.90 -0.55 -4.34
N SER A 109 -13.89 -1.20 -4.97
CA SER A 109 -15.09 -1.63 -4.25
C SER A 109 -14.80 -2.72 -3.22
N GLU A 110 -15.41 -2.60 -2.03
CA GLU A 110 -15.17 -3.51 -0.90
C GLU A 110 -15.41 -4.99 -1.24
N THR A 111 -16.34 -5.27 -2.15
CA THR A 111 -16.72 -6.64 -2.58
C THR A 111 -15.60 -7.43 -3.24
N ARG A 112 -14.52 -6.77 -3.67
CA ARG A 112 -13.37 -7.41 -4.32
C ARG A 112 -12.19 -7.65 -3.38
N ILE A 113 -12.21 -7.05 -2.19
CA ILE A 113 -11.07 -7.01 -1.29
C ILE A 113 -11.32 -7.93 -0.08
N HIS A 114 -10.39 -8.82 0.17
CA HIS A 114 -10.43 -9.83 1.23
C HIS A 114 -9.25 -9.61 2.18
N LEU A 115 -9.54 -9.37 3.45
CA LEU A 115 -8.52 -9.33 4.49
C LEU A 115 -7.96 -10.75 4.73
N ILE A 116 -6.65 -10.88 4.64
CA ILE A 116 -5.94 -12.06 5.13
C ILE A 116 -5.80 -11.87 6.66
N PRO A 117 -6.34 -12.79 7.48
CA PRO A 117 -6.16 -12.72 8.92
C PRO A 117 -4.68 -12.72 9.28
N ASN A 118 -4.29 -11.91 10.27
CA ASN A 118 -2.96 -12.05 10.87
C ASN A 118 -2.94 -13.36 11.66
N GLU A 119 -2.36 -14.42 11.09
CA GLU A 119 -1.94 -15.56 11.91
C GLU A 119 -0.78 -15.06 12.79
N SER A 120 -1.11 -14.68 14.04
CA SER A 120 -0.17 -14.34 15.12
C SER A 120 0.86 -13.25 14.81
N GLU A 121 0.52 -11.98 15.04
CA GLU A 121 1.52 -11.00 15.45
C GLU A 121 1.54 -10.96 16.98
N PRO A 122 2.67 -11.22 17.65
CA PRO A 122 2.78 -10.88 19.06
C PRO A 122 2.60 -9.37 19.15
N MET A 123 1.61 -8.92 19.92
CA MET A 123 1.47 -7.51 20.27
C MET A 123 2.79 -7.05 20.89
N LEU A 124 3.60 -6.34 20.12
CA LEU A 124 4.58 -5.43 20.72
C LEU A 124 3.76 -4.24 21.23
N SER A 125 3.28 -4.38 22.46
CA SER A 125 2.86 -3.25 23.28
C SER A 125 4.09 -2.38 23.52
N ILE A 126 4.15 -1.24 22.85
CA ILE A 126 5.03 -0.13 23.20
C ILE A 126 4.29 0.75 24.21
#